data_AF-A0A7L7IK89-F1
#
_entry.id   AF-A0A7L7IK89-F1
#
_cell.length_a   1.000
_cell.length_b   1.000
_cell.length_c   1.000
_cell.angle_alpha   90.00
_cell.angle_beta   90.00
_cell.angle_gamma   90.00
#
_symmetry.space_group_name_H-M   'P 1'
#
loop_
_entity.id
_entity.type
_entity.pdbx_description
1 polymer ?
#
loop_
_entity_poly.entity_id
_entity_poly.type
_entity_poly.pdbx_seq_one_letter_code
_entity_poly.pdbx_strand_id
1 'polypeptide(L)' 'MKIVTRMEAAKAGLNRFYTGKACRNGHKAERYVLNGTCVECALQSANRHRSEFSSALKSARGEA' A
#
# COMPACT_ATOMS: atom_id res chain seq x y z
N MET A 1 3.74 15.67 -3.67
CA MET A 1 2.47 15.30 -3.00
C MET A 1 1.97 16.53 -2.25
N LYS A 2 0.72 16.96 -2.49
CA LYS A 2 0.11 18.05 -1.71
C LYS A 2 -0.18 17.53 -0.30
N ILE A 3 0.17 18.29 0.74
CA ILE A 3 -0.17 17.92 2.12
C ILE A 3 -1.65 18.19 2.33
N VAL A 4 -2.41 17.13 2.56
CA VAL A 4 -3.86 17.16 2.82
C VAL A 4 -4.19 16.16 3.92
N THR A 5 -5.12 16.53 4.79
CA THR A 5 -5.67 15.61 5.80
C THR A 5 -6.53 14.54 5.13
N ARG A 6 -6.75 13.44 5.85
CA ARG A 6 -7.63 12.36 5.41
C ARG A 6 -9.04 12.85 5.09
N MET A 7 -9.58 13.75 5.90
CA MET A 7 -10.93 14.28 5.73
C MET A 7 -11.04 15.24 4.55
N GLU A 8 -10.03 16.09 4.31
CA GLU A 8 -9.99 16.94 3.12
C GLU A 8 -9.94 16.11 1.84
N ALA A 9 -9.10 15.06 1.82
CA ALA A 9 -9.03 14.14 0.69
C ALA A 9 -10.36 13.42 0.45
N ALA A 10 -11.04 12.95 1.50
CA ALA A 10 -12.37 12.33 1.38
C ALA A 10 -13.42 13.29 0.80
N LYS A 11 -13.48 14.53 1.31
CA LYS A 11 -14.40 15.55 0.78
C LYS A 11 -14.10 15.94 -0.67
N ALA A 12 -12.84 15.87 -1.06
CA ALA A 12 -12.40 16.13 -2.43
C ALA A 12 -12.56 14.92 -3.38
N GLY A 13 -13.13 13.80 -2.92
CA GLY A 13 -13.28 12.59 -3.73
C GLY A 13 -11.95 11.90 -4.07
N LEU A 14 -10.88 12.19 -3.33
CA LEU A 14 -9.58 11.57 -3.54
C LEU A 14 -9.51 10.21 -2.85
N ASN A 15 -8.91 9.24 -3.52
CA ASN A 15 -8.68 7.91 -2.94
C ASN A 15 -7.49 7.88 -1.97
N ARG A 16 -6.63 8.91 -2.02
CA ARG A 16 -5.35 8.96 -1.30
C ARG A 16 -5.11 10.34 -0.71
N PHE A 17 -4.36 10.36 0.39
CA PHE A 17 -3.95 11.59 1.08
C PHE A 17 -2.48 11.50 1.51
N TYR A 18 -1.84 12.65 1.70
CA TYR A 18 -0.46 12.72 2.18
C TYR A 18 -0.34 13.74 3.30
N THR A 19 0.24 13.33 4.43
CA THR A 19 0.35 14.20 5.62
C THR A 19 1.73 14.84 5.76
N GLY A 20 2.64 14.64 4.81
CA GLY A 20 4.04 15.05 4.94
C GLY A 20 4.88 14.15 5.86
N LYS A 21 4.25 13.22 6.59
CA LYS A 21 4.90 12.36 7.59
C LYS A 21 5.12 10.96 7.04
N ALA A 22 6.27 10.39 7.38
CA ALA A 22 6.55 8.98 7.10
C ALA A 22 5.54 8.05 7.79
N CYS A 23 5.28 6.88 7.21
CA CYS A 23 4.51 5.83 7.86
C CYS A 23 5.35 5.11 8.93
N ARG A 24 4.74 4.17 9.69
CA ARG A 24 5.44 3.40 10.74
C ARG A 24 6.64 2.62 10.21
N ASN A 25 6.62 2.24 8.93
CA ASN A 25 7.72 1.54 8.26
C ASN A 25 8.71 2.50 7.58
N GLY A 26 8.62 3.81 7.83
CA GLY A 26 9.54 4.81 7.26
C GLY A 26 9.18 5.32 5.85
N HIS A 27 8.17 4.76 5.18
CA HIS A 27 7.78 5.21 3.84
C HIS A 27 7.24 6.64 3.84
N LYS A 28 7.83 7.51 3.01
CA LYS A 28 7.32 8.85 2.67
C LYS A 28 6.38 8.75 1.48
N ALA A 29 5.20 8.16 1.70
CA ALA A 29 4.23 7.90 0.65
C ALA A 29 2.81 8.26 1.09
N GLU A 30 1.92 8.36 0.10
CA GLU A 30 0.50 8.56 0.33
C GLU A 30 -0.13 7.40 1.10
N ARG A 31 -1.30 7.68 1.66
CA ARG A 31 -2.12 6.72 2.40
C ARG A 31 -3.52 6.68 1.79
N TYR A 32 -4.12 5.51 1.73
CA TYR A 32 -5.50 5.36 1.25
C TYR A 32 -6.48 6.02 2.22
N VAL A 33 -7.47 6.73 1.68
CA VAL A 33 -8.47 7.44 2.50
C VAL A 33 -9.34 6.47 3.30
N LEU A 34 -9.71 5.32 2.71
CA LEU A 34 -10.63 4.36 3.33
C LEU A 34 -10.03 3.69 4.57
N ASN A 35 -8.84 3.10 4.45
CA ASN A 35 -8.23 2.30 5.52
C ASN A 35 -7.00 2.95 6.18
N GLY A 36 -6.51 4.07 5.66
CA GLY A 36 -5.32 4.76 6.19
C GLY A 36 -3.99 4.04 5.91
N THR A 37 -4.01 2.93 5.17
CA THR A 37 -2.81 2.15 4.85
C THR A 37 -1.93 2.94 3.89
N CYS A 38 -0.62 2.95 4.18
CA CYS A 38 0.37 3.51 3.28
C CYS A 38 0.42 2.71 1.99
N VAL A 39 0.48 3.39 0.85
CA VAL A 39 0.52 2.77 -0.48
C VAL A 39 1.71 1.81 -0.61
N GLU A 40 2.90 2.22 -0.14
CA GLU A 40 4.09 1.37 -0.15
C GLU A 40 3.95 0.14 0.74
N CYS A 41 3.34 0.28 1.93
CA CYS A 41 3.08 -0.88 2.79
C CYS A 41 2.12 -1.88 2.12
N ALA A 42 1.08 -1.38 1.45
CA ALA A 42 0.15 -2.22 0.73
C ALA A 42 0.84 -2.96 -0.43
N LEU A 43 1.71 -2.27 -1.17
CA LEU A 43 2.49 -2.86 -2.26
C LEU A 43 3.44 -3.95 -1.75
N GLN A 44 4.18 -3.68 -0.68
CA GLN A 44 5.09 -4.66 -0.07
C GLN A 44 4.34 -5.89 0.42
N SER A 45 3.20 -5.71 1.07
CA SER A 45 2.34 -6.82 1.51
C SER A 45 1.83 -7.64 0.32
N ALA A 46 1.36 -6.98 -0.75
CA ALA A 46 0.90 -7.64 -1.96
C ALA A 46 2.02 -8.41 -2.67
N ASN A 47 3.22 -7.83 -2.76
CA ASN A 47 4.39 -8.47 -3.36
C ASN A 47 4.85 -9.69 -2.58
N ARG A 48 4.87 -9.60 -1.24
CA ARG A 48 5.19 -10.73 -0.36
C ARG A 48 4.20 -11.88 -0.58
N HIS A 49 2.91 -11.58 -0.52
CA HIS A 49 1.86 -12.56 -0.76
C HIS A 49 1.98 -13.17 -2.15
N ARG A 50 2.16 -12.35 -3.19
CA ARG A 50 2.36 -12.83 -4.56
C ARG A 50 3.57 -13.76 -4.66
N SER A 51 4.69 -13.43 -4.03
CA SER A 51 5.91 -14.25 -4.06
C SER A 51 5.71 -15.60 -3.37
N GLU A 52 5.17 -15.59 -2.16
CA GLU A 52 4.91 -16.80 -1.36
C GLU A 52 3.99 -17.77 -2.11
N PHE A 53 2.86 -17.27 -2.63
CA PHE A 53 1.91 -18.09 -3.36
C PHE A 53 2.41 -18.51 -4.75
N SER A 54 3.12 -17.62 -5.47
CA SER A 54 3.73 -17.97 -6.76
C SER A 54 4.74 -19.10 -6.61
N SER A 55 5.58 -19.05 -5.57
CA SER A 55 6.54 -20.12 -5.28
C SER A 55 5.83 -21.45 -5.00
N ALA A 56 4.84 -21.44 -4.09
CA ALA A 56 4.06 -22.64 -3.77
C ALA A 56 3.34 -23.23 -4.98
N LEU A 57 2.75 -22.39 -5.83
CA LEU A 57 2.08 -22.82 -7.06
C LEU A 57 3.05 -23.42 -8.08
N LYS A 58 4.22 -22.82 -8.28
CA LYS A 58 5.26 -23.35 -9.18
C LYS A 58 5.77 -24.71 -8.71
N SER A 59 6.04 -24.85 -7.41
CA SER A 59 6.44 -26.13 -6.81
C SER A 59 5.36 -27.20 -7.00
N ALA A 60 4.08 -26.86 -6.82
CA ALA A 60 2.98 -27.79 -7.04
C ALA A 60 2.80 -28.22 -8.50
N ARG A 61 3.22 -27.38 -9.47
CA ARG A 61 3.16 -27.67 -10.90
C ARG A 61 4.37 -28.42 -11.44
N GLY A 62 5.41 -28.64 -10.63
CA GLY A 62 6.65 -29.28 -11.09
C GLY A 62 7.50 -28.40 -12.02
N GLU A 63 7.28 -27.08 -12.00
CA GLU A 63 8.01 -26.08 -12.82
C GLU A 63 9.26 -25.54 -12.08
N ALA A 64 9.78 -26.29 -11.10
CA ALA A 64 10.89 -25.87 -10.24
C ALA A 64 12.26 -26.04 -10.88
#